data_AF-C1NAC7-F1
#
_entry.id   AF-C1NAC7-F1
#
_cell.length_a   1.000
_cell.length_b   1.000
_cell.length_c   1.000
_cell.angle_alpha   90.00
_cell.angle_beta   90.00
_cell.angle_gamma   90.00
#
_symmetry.space_group_name_H-M   'P 1'
#
loop_
_entity.id
_entity.type
_entity.pdbx_description
1 polymer ?
#
loop_
_entity_poly.entity_id
_entity_poly.type
_entity_poly.pdbx_seq_one_letter_code
_entity_poly.pdbx_strand_id
1 'polypeptide(L)'
;MSCLVHLEALDPLVYFIENPQSSMLWKRPFMKTYLHGMYTCTYCMYGKLYMKPTNICSNIHLELRRCAGECRCEHVQLVYDEFGHFLHPHLSQSGDKLHHCGFFQKGTPELEAATVPENLVDDLLDQALTWLERQGHSRAHQR
;
A
#
# COMPACT_ATOMS: atom_id res chain seq x y z
N MET A 1 19.97 -9.97 -4.24
CA MET A 1 20.37 -9.51 -2.89
C MET A 1 19.12 -9.08 -2.14
N SER A 2 18.92 -9.57 -0.92
CA SER A 2 17.69 -9.30 -0.15
C SER A 2 17.70 -7.87 0.38
N CYS A 3 16.54 -7.19 0.43
CA CYS A 3 16.39 -5.89 1.09
C CYS A 3 16.86 -5.94 2.56
N LEU A 4 16.80 -7.10 3.20
CA LEU A 4 17.24 -7.30 4.58
C LEU A 4 18.73 -7.07 4.82
N VAL A 5 19.60 -7.35 3.83
CA VAL A 5 21.04 -7.09 3.97
C VAL A 5 21.29 -5.59 4.17
N HIS A 6 20.49 -4.74 3.55
CA HIS A 6 20.59 -3.30 3.72
C HIS A 6 20.01 -2.85 5.06
N LEU A 7 18.95 -3.49 5.55
CA LEU A 7 18.41 -3.19 6.88
C LEU A 7 19.42 -3.50 7.98
N GLU A 8 20.07 -4.66 7.90
CA GLU A 8 21.12 -5.06 8.86
C GLU A 8 22.35 -4.17 8.78
N ALA A 9 22.76 -3.77 7.57
CA ALA A 9 23.95 -2.94 7.38
C ALA A 9 23.73 -1.45 7.71
N LEU A 10 22.53 -0.92 7.46
CA LEU A 10 22.20 0.50 7.68
C LEU A 10 21.62 0.77 9.06
N ASP A 11 21.03 -0.25 9.70
CA ASP A 11 20.34 -0.15 10.99
C ASP A 11 19.42 1.08 11.10
N PRO A 12 18.44 1.24 10.18
CA PRO A 12 17.65 2.46 10.11
C PRO A 12 16.71 2.59 11.31
N LEU A 13 16.56 3.82 11.83
CA LEU A 13 15.60 4.12 12.90
C LEU A 13 14.16 3.74 12.52
N VAL A 14 13.80 3.92 11.25
CA VAL A 14 12.50 3.55 10.69
C VAL A 14 12.71 2.93 9.31
N TYR A 15 12.01 1.83 9.01
CA TYR A 15 11.99 1.24 7.66
C TYR A 15 10.58 0.91 7.19
N PHE A 16 10.44 0.80 5.87
CA PHE A 16 9.24 0.31 5.20
C PHE A 16 9.63 -0.69 4.11
N ILE A 17 9.05 -1.89 4.16
CA ILE A 17 9.13 -2.87 3.06
C ILE A 17 7.73 -3.02 2.47
N GLU A 18 7.55 -2.56 1.24
CA GLU A 18 6.31 -2.69 0.47
C GLU A 18 6.34 -3.94 -0.40
N ASN A 19 5.23 -4.68 -0.42
CA ASN A 19 4.96 -5.68 -1.45
C ASN A 19 3.45 -6.01 -1.51
N PRO A 20 2.91 -6.49 -2.64
CA PRO A 20 1.53 -6.94 -2.70
C PRO A 20 1.23 -7.99 -1.63
N GLN A 21 0.03 -7.95 -1.05
CA GLN A 21 -0.37 -8.85 0.03
C GLN A 21 -0.24 -10.34 -0.36
N SER A 22 -0.46 -10.66 -1.65
CA SER A 22 -0.36 -12.02 -2.21
C SER A 22 1.08 -12.47 -2.51
N SER A 23 2.08 -11.61 -2.34
CA SER A 23 3.47 -11.88 -2.71
C SER A 23 4.06 -13.08 -1.95
N MET A 24 4.87 -13.88 -2.67
CA MET A 24 5.64 -14.97 -2.09
C MET A 24 6.74 -14.50 -1.13
N LEU A 25 7.10 -13.20 -1.15
CA LEU A 25 8.07 -12.62 -0.21
C LEU A 25 7.66 -12.89 1.24
N TRP A 26 6.40 -12.67 1.58
CA TRP A 26 5.88 -12.80 2.95
C TRP A 26 5.97 -14.23 3.50
N LYS A 27 6.07 -15.22 2.62
CA LYS A 27 6.19 -16.64 2.99
C LYS A 27 7.65 -17.10 3.11
N ARG A 28 8.63 -16.26 2.77
CA ARG A 28 10.05 -16.63 2.82
C ARG A 28 10.50 -16.77 4.27
N PRO A 29 11.34 -17.78 4.60
CA PRO A 29 11.78 -18.01 5.97
C PRO A 29 12.42 -16.78 6.65
N PHE A 30 13.17 -15.98 5.90
CA PHE A 30 13.83 -14.77 6.42
C PHE A 30 12.86 -13.67 6.84
N MET A 31 11.62 -13.65 6.31
CA MET A 31 10.64 -12.63 6.69
C MET A 31 10.01 -12.91 8.05
N LYS A 32 10.10 -14.14 8.58
CA LYS A 32 9.43 -14.55 9.82
C LYS A 32 9.72 -13.60 10.99
N THR A 33 10.96 -13.12 11.11
CA THR A 33 11.38 -12.20 12.17
C THR A 33 10.67 -10.83 12.07
N TYR A 34 10.24 -10.43 10.88
CA TYR A 34 9.69 -9.10 10.59
C TYR A 34 8.15 -9.08 10.50
N LEU A 35 7.50 -10.26 10.48
CA LEU A 35 6.04 -10.36 10.27
C LEU A 35 5.21 -9.69 11.36
N HIS A 36 5.76 -9.47 12.56
CA HIS A 36 5.05 -8.81 13.66
C HIS A 36 4.73 -7.33 13.37
N GLY A 37 5.48 -6.69 12.48
CA GLY A 37 5.27 -5.30 12.06
C GLY A 37 4.61 -5.18 10.69
N MET A 38 3.72 -6.10 10.32
CA MET A 38 3.07 -6.11 9.01
C MET A 38 1.68 -5.45 9.06
N TYR A 39 1.48 -4.43 8.23
CA TYR A 39 0.26 -3.65 8.13
C TYR A 39 -0.29 -3.73 6.70
N THR A 40 -1.60 -3.90 6.52
CA THR A 40 -2.21 -4.01 5.19
C THR A 40 -2.96 -2.73 4.81
N CYS A 41 -2.65 -2.21 3.64
CA CYS A 41 -3.37 -1.10 3.01
C CYS A 41 -3.94 -1.51 1.65
N THR A 42 -4.70 -0.62 1.01
CA THR A 42 -5.10 -0.78 -0.39
C THR A 42 -4.85 0.51 -1.17
N TYR A 43 -4.15 0.42 -2.30
CA TYR A 43 -3.73 1.61 -3.08
C TYR A 43 -4.87 2.54 -3.53
N CYS A 44 -6.09 2.04 -3.67
CA CYS A 44 -7.24 2.89 -3.99
C CYS A 44 -7.59 3.91 -2.91
N MET A 45 -7.27 3.64 -1.65
CA MET A 45 -7.40 4.62 -0.57
C MET A 45 -6.35 5.73 -0.63
N TYR A 46 -5.40 5.60 -1.56
CA TYR A 46 -4.26 6.48 -1.78
C TYR A 46 -4.22 7.03 -3.21
N GLY A 47 -5.37 7.00 -3.92
CA GLY A 47 -5.56 7.69 -5.21
C GLY A 47 -5.38 6.82 -6.47
N LYS A 48 -5.15 5.51 -6.35
CA LYS A 48 -5.16 4.62 -7.52
C LYS A 48 -6.59 4.20 -7.89
N LEU A 49 -6.90 4.20 -9.18
CA LEU A 49 -8.21 3.78 -9.72
C LEU A 49 -8.50 2.28 -9.59
N TYR A 50 -7.55 1.51 -9.07
CA TYR A 50 -7.64 0.07 -8.88
C TYR A 50 -7.38 -0.29 -7.42
N MET A 51 -8.01 -1.39 -6.99
CA MET A 51 -7.65 -2.01 -5.72
C MET A 51 -6.41 -2.87 -5.87
N LYS A 52 -5.39 -2.57 -5.08
CA LYS A 52 -4.21 -3.42 -4.89
C LYS A 52 -3.95 -3.55 -3.39
N PRO A 53 -4.36 -4.68 -2.77
CA PRO A 53 -4.00 -4.96 -1.39
C PRO A 53 -2.49 -5.14 -1.26
N THR A 54 -1.90 -4.36 -0.37
CA THR A 54 -0.46 -4.26 -0.20
C THR A 54 -0.11 -4.34 1.28
N ASN A 55 0.91 -5.12 1.60
CA ASN A 55 1.47 -5.17 2.94
C ASN A 55 2.67 -4.23 3.02
N ILE A 56 2.71 -3.44 4.09
CA ILE A 56 3.85 -2.64 4.51
C ILE A 56 4.40 -3.28 5.77
N CYS A 57 5.65 -3.71 5.74
CA CYS A 57 6.35 -4.18 6.92
C CYS A 57 7.25 -3.06 7.47
N SER A 58 7.11 -2.74 8.75
CA SER A 58 7.82 -1.66 9.43
C SER A 58 8.18 -2.05 10.86
N ASN A 59 9.15 -1.36 11.45
CA ASN A 59 9.48 -1.44 12.88
C ASN A 59 8.67 -0.47 13.75
N ILE A 60 7.84 0.39 13.15
CA ILE A 60 6.93 1.28 13.88
C ILE A 60 5.48 0.85 13.68
N HIS A 61 4.62 1.27 14.60
CA HIS A 61 3.18 1.10 14.42
C HIS A 61 2.67 2.00 13.30
N LEU A 62 1.86 1.42 12.40
CA LEU A 62 1.26 2.15 11.28
C LEU A 62 -0.27 2.08 11.31
N GLU A 63 -0.89 3.23 11.03
CA GLU A 63 -2.32 3.37 10.79
C GLU A 63 -2.53 3.55 9.29
N LEU A 64 -2.90 2.46 8.59
CA LEU A 64 -3.05 2.47 7.13
C LEU A 64 -4.51 2.29 6.71
N ARG A 65 -4.87 2.97 5.61
CA ARG A 65 -6.23 2.93 5.06
C ARG A 65 -6.43 1.71 4.16
N ARG A 66 -7.60 1.09 4.32
CA ARG A 66 -7.99 -0.09 3.56
C ARG A 66 -9.44 0.02 3.08
N CYS A 67 -9.65 -0.18 1.79
CA CYS A 67 -10.94 -0.35 1.16
C CYS A 67 -11.42 -1.78 1.41
N ALA A 68 -12.33 -1.96 2.37
CA ALA A 68 -12.90 -3.25 2.76
C ALA A 68 -14.25 -3.09 3.48
N GLY A 69 -15.16 -4.05 3.29
CA GLY A 69 -16.46 -4.06 3.95
C GLY A 69 -17.27 -2.80 3.65
N GLU A 70 -17.68 -2.09 4.70
CA GLU A 70 -18.42 -0.82 4.61
C GLU A 70 -17.51 0.38 4.29
N CYS A 71 -16.19 0.26 4.52
CA CYS A 71 -15.23 1.30 4.17
C CYS A 71 -14.86 1.17 2.68
N ARG A 72 -15.44 2.04 1.84
CA ARG A 72 -15.24 2.05 0.39
C ARG A 72 -14.58 3.34 -0.05
N CYS A 73 -13.66 3.26 -1.01
CA CYS A 73 -13.10 4.45 -1.63
C CYS A 73 -14.11 5.13 -2.58
N GLU A 74 -13.87 6.40 -2.88
CA GLU A 74 -14.68 7.19 -3.82
C GLU A 74 -14.79 6.53 -5.19
N HIS A 75 -13.74 5.83 -5.64
CA HIS A 75 -13.73 5.19 -6.96
C HIS A 75 -14.77 4.07 -7.08
N VAL A 76 -15.06 3.36 -5.98
CA VAL A 76 -16.12 2.34 -5.95
C VAL A 76 -17.49 2.99 -6.03
N GLN A 77 -17.67 4.14 -5.39
CA GLN A 77 -18.93 4.87 -5.41
C GLN A 77 -19.28 5.33 -6.83
N LEU A 78 -18.29 5.84 -7.59
CA LEU A 78 -18.47 6.24 -8.99
C LEU A 78 -19.09 5.13 -9.85
N VAL A 79 -18.57 3.90 -9.74
CA VAL A 79 -19.08 2.76 -10.51
C VAL A 79 -20.43 2.29 -9.97
N TYR A 80 -20.66 2.37 -8.66
CA TYR A 80 -21.93 2.00 -8.06
C TYR A 80 -23.07 2.93 -8.51
N ASP A 81 -22.83 4.24 -8.57
CA ASP A 81 -23.86 5.21 -8.95
C ASP A 81 -24.31 5.03 -10.41
N GLU A 82 -23.41 4.61 -11.30
CA GLU A 82 -23.71 4.40 -12.72
C GLU A 82 -24.22 2.98 -13.03
N PHE A 83 -23.65 1.95 -12.39
CA PHE A 83 -23.90 0.55 -12.76
C PHE A 83 -24.54 -0.28 -11.65
N GLY A 84 -24.73 0.25 -10.44
CA GLY A 84 -25.28 -0.50 -9.29
C GLY A 84 -24.34 -1.57 -8.73
N HIS A 85 -23.07 -1.56 -9.11
CA HIS A 85 -22.08 -2.56 -8.71
C HIS A 85 -20.87 -1.96 -8.01
N PHE A 86 -20.42 -2.63 -6.95
CA PHE A 86 -19.29 -2.20 -6.15
C PHE A 86 -17.96 -2.67 -6.74
N LEU A 87 -17.55 -2.03 -7.82
CA LEU A 87 -16.34 -2.33 -8.56
C LEU A 87 -15.43 -1.10 -8.60
N HIS A 88 -14.12 -1.33 -8.70
CA HIS A 88 -13.18 -0.24 -8.97
C HIS A 88 -13.14 0.04 -10.48
N PRO A 89 -12.87 1.27 -10.92
CA PRO A 89 -12.79 1.61 -12.34
C PRO A 89 -11.79 0.74 -13.11
N HIS A 90 -10.63 0.46 -12.50
CA HIS A 90 -9.53 -0.30 -13.11
C HIS A 90 -9.16 -1.58 -12.34
N LEU A 91 -8.44 -2.47 -13.01
CA LEU A 91 -7.82 -3.68 -12.46
C LEU A 91 -6.31 -3.49 -12.32
N SER A 92 -5.74 -3.94 -11.20
CA SER A 92 -4.32 -3.72 -10.89
C SER A 92 -3.36 -4.62 -11.66
N GLN A 93 -3.71 -5.90 -11.87
CA GLN A 93 -2.81 -6.91 -12.48
C GLN A 93 -3.58 -7.89 -13.38
N SER A 94 -4.65 -7.42 -14.01
CA SER A 94 -5.45 -8.22 -14.95
C SER A 94 -5.77 -7.38 -16.17
N GLY A 95 -5.92 -8.03 -17.32
CA GLY A 95 -6.43 -7.38 -18.52
C GLY A 95 -7.88 -6.93 -18.37
N ASP A 96 -8.36 -6.24 -19.40
CA ASP A 96 -9.71 -5.68 -19.47
C ASP A 96 -10.80 -6.73 -19.23
N LYS A 97 -11.91 -6.30 -18.63
CA LYS A 97 -13.09 -7.14 -18.38
C LYS A 97 -14.38 -6.40 -18.72
N LEU A 98 -15.22 -7.04 -19.53
CA LEU A 98 -16.61 -6.63 -19.72
C LEU A 98 -17.49 -7.33 -18.71
N HIS A 99 -18.20 -6.56 -17.88
CA HIS A 99 -19.16 -7.08 -16.92
C HIS A 99 -20.54 -7.21 -17.55
N HIS A 100 -21.37 -8.11 -17.02
CA HIS A 100 -22.73 -8.36 -17.51
C HIS A 100 -23.64 -7.11 -17.43
N CYS A 101 -23.33 -6.18 -16.53
CA CYS A 101 -24.01 -4.88 -16.39
C CYS A 101 -23.59 -3.85 -17.45
N GLY A 102 -22.74 -4.22 -18.41
CA GLY A 102 -22.24 -3.32 -19.45
C GLY A 102 -21.01 -2.50 -19.04
N PHE A 103 -20.60 -2.55 -17.77
CA PHE A 103 -19.39 -1.87 -17.31
C PHE A 103 -18.13 -2.50 -17.93
N PHE A 104 -17.32 -1.70 -18.60
CA PHE A 104 -16.03 -2.10 -19.15
C PHE A 104 -14.89 -1.67 -18.21
N GLN A 105 -14.36 -2.62 -17.45
CA GLN A 105 -13.31 -2.38 -16.48
C GLN A 105 -11.94 -2.56 -17.13
N LYS A 106 -11.14 -1.49 -17.17
CA LYS A 106 -9.82 -1.49 -17.83
C LYS A 106 -8.74 -2.11 -16.96
N GLY A 107 -7.82 -2.84 -17.59
CA GLY A 107 -6.55 -3.23 -16.99
C GLY A 107 -5.60 -2.03 -16.89
N THR A 108 -4.88 -1.96 -15.77
CA THR A 108 -3.82 -0.97 -15.60
C THR A 108 -2.53 -1.49 -16.24
N PRO A 109 -1.81 -0.67 -17.03
CA PRO A 109 -0.50 -1.06 -17.57
C PRO A 109 0.47 -1.52 -16.47
N GLU A 110 1.27 -2.54 -16.74
CA GLU A 110 2.14 -3.18 -15.74
C GLU A 110 3.09 -2.18 -15.06
N LEU A 111 3.70 -1.27 -15.82
CA LEU A 111 4.61 -0.24 -15.30
C LEU A 111 3.88 0.70 -14.32
N GLU A 112 2.65 1.08 -14.63
CA GLU A 112 1.84 1.92 -13.74
C GLU A 112 1.40 1.13 -12.50
N ALA A 113 0.96 -0.11 -12.69
CA ALA A 113 0.55 -1.00 -11.59
C ALA A 113 1.68 -1.35 -10.62
N ALA A 114 2.93 -1.29 -11.09
CA ALA A 114 4.14 -1.49 -10.29
C ALA A 114 4.49 -0.27 -9.42
N THR A 115 3.94 0.92 -9.69
CA THR A 115 4.21 2.11 -8.89
C THR A 115 3.52 2.08 -7.53
N VAL A 116 4.21 2.61 -6.52
CA VAL A 116 3.63 2.93 -5.21
C VAL A 116 2.89 4.28 -5.32
N PRO A 117 1.69 4.45 -4.74
CA PRO A 117 0.99 5.73 -4.76
C PRO A 117 1.77 6.79 -3.95
N GLU A 118 1.93 8.00 -4.49
CA GLU A 118 2.62 9.10 -3.82
C GLU A 118 1.98 9.42 -2.46
N ASN A 119 0.65 9.49 -2.40
CA ASN A 119 -0.08 9.72 -1.15
C ASN A 119 0.16 8.63 -0.08
N LEU A 120 0.55 7.41 -0.47
CA LEU A 120 0.94 6.37 0.49
C LEU A 120 2.36 6.63 1.01
N VAL A 121 3.26 7.06 0.14
CA VAL A 121 4.62 7.45 0.54
C VAL A 121 4.56 8.62 1.52
N ASP A 122 3.76 9.64 1.23
CA ASP A 122 3.58 10.80 2.12
C ASP A 122 3.03 10.39 3.48
N ASP A 123 1.97 9.56 3.52
CA ASP A 123 1.39 9.04 4.77
C ASP A 123 2.42 8.25 5.61
N LEU A 124 3.23 7.41 4.97
CA LEU A 124 4.29 6.66 5.65
C LEU A 124 5.39 7.57 6.21
N LEU A 125 5.79 8.59 5.46
CA LEU A 125 6.79 9.56 5.90
C LEU A 125 6.27 10.42 7.06
N ASP A 126 5.02 10.87 7.00
CA ASP A 126 4.39 11.64 8.09
C ASP A 126 4.29 10.83 9.39
N GLN A 127 3.93 9.54 9.28
CA GLN A 127 3.90 8.63 10.43
C GLN A 127 5.32 8.38 10.98
N ALA A 128 6.33 8.22 10.11
CA ALA A 128 7.72 8.08 10.52
C ALA A 128 8.23 9.31 11.28
N LEU A 129 7.99 10.51 10.74
CA LEU A 129 8.40 11.77 11.35
C LEU A 129 7.72 11.97 12.70
N THR A 130 6.41 11.73 12.77
CA THR A 130 5.64 11.80 14.02
C THR A 130 6.19 10.82 15.06
N TRP A 131 6.54 9.60 14.65
CA TRP A 131 7.14 8.63 15.54
C TRP A 131 8.52 9.08 16.05
N LEU A 132 9.38 9.57 15.16
CA LEU A 132 10.72 10.07 15.50
C LEU A 132 10.65 11.23 16.51
N GLU A 133 9.76 12.18 16.29
CA GLU A 133 9.53 13.31 17.21
C GLU A 133 9.12 12.83 18.61
N ARG A 134 8.24 11.82 18.70
CA ARG A 134 7.83 11.21 19.99
C ARG A 134 8.96 10.49 20.71
N GLN A 135 9.94 9.96 19.97
CA GLN A 135 11.15 9.36 20.55
C GLN A 135 12.21 10.41 20.94
N GLY A 136 11.92 11.70 20.79
CA GLY A 136 12.88 12.77 21.09
C GLY A 136 13.91 13.01 19.99
N HIS A 137 13.75 12.40 18.81
CA HIS A 137 14.52 12.75 17.63
C HIS A 137 13.93 14.04 17.03
N SER A 138 14.40 15.19 17.52
CA SER A 138 14.06 16.50 16.97
C SER A 138 14.87 16.80 15.70
N ARG A 139 14.29 17.57 14.77
CA ARG A 139 15.00 18.27 13.68
C ARG A 139 16.07 19.26 14.16
N ALA A 140 16.30 19.40 15.46
CA ALA A 140 17.35 20.25 16.00
C ALA A 140 18.73 19.75 15.56
N HIS A 141 19.31 20.47 14.59
CA HIS A 141 20.66 20.36 14.04
C HIS A 141 20.84 19.47 12.81
N GLN A 142 20.47 20.00 11.65
CA GLN A 142 21.44 20.17 10.57
C GLN A 142 21.30 21.60 10.03
N ARG A 143 22.41 22.34 10.06
CA ARG A 143 22.53 23.74 9.66
C ARG A 143 22.46 23.88 8.14
#